data_AF-A0A544YM27-F1
#
_entry.id   AF-A0A544YM27-F1
#
_cell.length_a   1.000
_cell.length_b   1.000
_cell.length_c   1.000
_cell.angle_alpha   90.00
_cell.angle_beta   90.00
_cell.angle_gamma   90.00
#
_symmetry.space_group_name_H-M   'P 1'
#
loop_
_entity.id
_entity.type
_entity.pdbx_description
1 polymer ?
#
loop_
_entity_poly.entity_id
_entity_poly.type
_entity_poly.pdbx_seq_one_letter_code
_entity_poly.pdbx_strand_id
1 'polypeptide(L)'
;MIPAASTGRRSERRWRPSAQLDLALTLSPHRRGGGDPAWRRTPDGAIWRTSRTPEGPGTLRVTAGHGEVHAQAWGPGAGWLLETLPSLLGADDDIAGFAAMLARLTRSDDPRQARAAAFVAGLAGRAAGLRIGRSLRVFEALAPAVLEQKVVGREAWRAWRFLLRRYGEPAPGPAPEGMYVVPPPEVWRAVPSWDWHRAGAEAVRARTIVNAARHAEKLEGTTTAASSEEADRLLRALPGIGVWTSAEVRQRAHGDPDAPSVGDFHLPAIVGYALTGQKTDDDGMLGLLEPFRGHRHRVVRLIELSGVRPPARGPRMAARDYRAF
;
A
#
# COMPACT_ATOMS: atom_id res chain seq x y z
N MET A 1 1.34 32.84 -8.69
CA MET A 1 2.29 32.99 -7.56
C MET A 1 2.33 31.65 -6.85
N ILE A 2 3.37 30.84 -7.05
CA ILE A 2 3.52 29.55 -6.36
C ILE A 2 3.92 29.89 -4.91
N PRO A 3 3.16 29.46 -3.88
CA PRO A 3 3.57 29.73 -2.51
C PRO A 3 4.89 29.02 -2.24
N ALA A 4 5.86 29.78 -1.72
CA ALA A 4 7.15 29.23 -1.30
C ALA A 4 6.91 28.10 -0.30
N ALA A 5 7.68 27.01 -0.41
CA ALA A 5 7.61 25.91 0.54
C ALA A 5 7.83 26.45 1.96
N SER A 6 6.83 26.30 2.82
CA SER A 6 6.97 26.58 4.25
C SER A 6 8.14 25.73 4.77
N THR A 7 9.22 26.39 5.17
CA THR A 7 10.31 25.80 5.94
C THR A 7 9.79 25.52 7.35
N GLY A 8 8.84 24.60 7.47
CA GLY A 8 8.22 24.22 8.73
C GLY A 8 9.28 23.72 9.72
N ARG A 9 9.04 23.95 11.01
CA ARG A 9 9.86 23.45 12.12
C ARG A 9 10.07 21.94 11.96
N ARG A 10 11.33 21.51 11.96
CA ARG A 10 11.72 20.09 11.93
C ARG A 10 11.40 19.46 13.29
N SER A 11 10.67 18.35 13.26
CA SER A 11 10.45 17.49 14.43
C SER A 11 11.12 16.13 14.18
N GLU A 12 11.50 15.43 15.24
CA GLU A 12 12.23 14.16 15.12
C GLU A 12 11.76 13.13 16.12
N ARG A 13 11.89 11.86 15.73
CA ARG A 13 11.68 10.71 16.61
C ARG A 13 12.75 9.66 16.36
N ARG A 14 13.23 9.06 17.46
CA ARG A 14 13.95 7.78 17.42
C ARG A 14 13.05 6.69 17.96
N TRP A 15 13.05 5.54 17.31
CA TRP A 15 12.23 4.41 17.69
C TRP A 15 12.99 3.11 17.45
N ARG A 16 12.98 2.21 18.44
CA ARG A 16 13.57 0.89 18.33
C ARG A 16 12.46 -0.15 18.10
N PRO A 17 12.44 -0.81 16.94
CA PRO A 17 11.52 -1.92 16.68
C PRO A 17 11.71 -3.06 17.68
N SER A 18 10.62 -3.76 18.03
CA SER A 18 10.66 -4.92 18.96
C SER A 18 11.32 -6.17 18.36
N ALA A 19 11.43 -6.23 17.03
CA ALA A 19 12.15 -7.27 16.30
C ALA A 19 12.66 -6.67 14.97
N GLN A 20 13.40 -7.46 14.17
CA GLN A 20 14.00 -6.99 12.92
C GLN A 20 12.99 -6.24 12.02
N LEU A 21 13.49 -5.19 11.37
CA LEU A 21 12.74 -4.32 10.46
C LEU A 21 13.61 -4.01 9.25
N ASP A 22 13.04 -4.21 8.06
CA ASP A 22 13.57 -3.70 6.80
C ASP A 22 12.64 -2.60 6.28
N LEU A 23 13.15 -1.36 6.24
CA LEU A 23 12.38 -0.20 5.81
C LEU A 23 11.94 -0.30 4.34
N ALA A 24 12.80 -0.82 3.46
CA ALA A 24 12.51 -0.88 2.05
C ALA A 24 11.42 -1.92 1.76
N LEU A 25 11.49 -3.09 2.39
CA LEU A 25 10.45 -4.12 2.28
C LEU A 25 9.13 -3.60 2.84
N THR A 26 9.14 -3.03 4.04
CA THR A 26 7.94 -2.57 4.76
C THR A 26 7.25 -1.39 4.08
N LEU A 27 7.98 -0.38 3.60
CA LEU A 27 7.39 0.83 3.01
C LEU A 27 7.19 0.76 1.49
N SER A 28 7.75 -0.25 0.81
CA SER A 28 7.58 -0.42 -0.64
C SER A 28 6.12 -0.49 -1.13
N PRO A 29 5.14 -1.06 -0.40
CA PRO A 29 3.75 -1.13 -0.89
C PRO A 29 3.09 0.23 -1.06
N HIS A 30 3.59 1.28 -0.42
CA HIS A 30 3.05 2.63 -0.53
C HIS A 30 3.50 3.36 -1.81
N ARG A 31 4.52 2.85 -2.51
CA ARG A 31 5.10 3.50 -3.69
C ARG A 31 4.27 3.23 -4.95
N ARG A 32 3.94 4.29 -5.70
CA ARG A 32 3.24 4.26 -7.01
C ARG A 32 4.20 4.52 -8.18
N GLY A 33 5.15 3.60 -8.35
CA GLY A 33 6.11 3.58 -9.45
C GLY A 33 7.36 4.46 -9.27
N GLY A 34 8.15 4.57 -10.35
CA GLY A 34 9.48 5.21 -10.37
C GLY A 34 9.49 6.68 -9.93
N GLY A 35 8.56 7.47 -10.46
CA GLY A 35 8.42 8.90 -10.21
C GLY A 35 7.15 9.22 -9.45
N ASP A 36 6.94 8.56 -8.32
CA ASP A 36 5.85 8.86 -7.39
C ASP A 36 6.11 10.22 -6.71
N PRO A 37 5.21 11.22 -6.80
CA PRO A 37 5.38 12.49 -6.10
C PRO A 37 5.22 12.38 -4.58
N ALA A 38 4.59 11.33 -4.07
CA ALA A 38 4.36 11.16 -2.63
C ALA A 38 5.37 10.24 -1.95
N TRP A 39 6.29 9.63 -2.70
CA TRP A 39 7.24 8.65 -2.18
C TRP A 39 8.57 8.69 -2.94
N ARG A 40 9.70 8.72 -2.23
CA ARG A 40 11.02 8.63 -2.84
C ARG A 40 12.00 7.90 -1.93
N ARG A 41 12.89 7.10 -2.52
CA ARG A 41 14.10 6.63 -1.85
C ARG A 41 15.29 7.41 -2.38
N THR A 42 16.06 8.02 -1.50
CA THR A 42 17.25 8.80 -1.84
C THR A 42 18.53 7.94 -1.78
N PRO A 43 19.64 8.37 -2.42
CA PRO A 43 20.88 7.58 -2.48
C PRO A 43 21.49 7.26 -1.11
N ASP A 44 21.25 8.10 -0.10
CA ASP A 44 21.61 7.88 1.30
C ASP A 44 20.78 6.78 1.99
N GLY A 45 19.90 6.09 1.25
CA GLY A 45 19.05 5.02 1.75
C GLY A 45 17.77 5.50 2.44
N ALA A 46 17.59 6.81 2.63
CA ALA A 46 16.41 7.35 3.29
C ALA A 46 15.15 7.18 2.45
N ILE A 47 14.03 6.89 3.12
CA ILE A 47 12.71 6.87 2.51
C ILE A 47 11.98 8.14 2.89
N TRP A 48 11.57 8.88 1.87
CA TRP A 48 10.74 10.07 1.97
C TRP A 48 9.31 9.72 1.58
N ARG A 49 8.35 10.15 2.39
CA ARG A 49 6.92 9.99 2.14
C ARG A 49 6.20 11.28 2.49
N THR A 50 5.22 11.69 1.69
CA THR A 50 4.28 12.76 2.05
C THR A 50 2.95 12.18 2.50
N SER A 51 2.20 12.95 3.29
CA SER A 51 0.86 12.56 3.73
C SER A 51 0.03 13.78 4.08
N ARG A 52 -1.27 13.71 3.81
CA ARG A 52 -2.31 14.58 4.33
C ARG A 52 -2.80 13.97 5.65
N THR A 53 -2.26 14.44 6.76
CA THR A 53 -2.64 14.01 8.11
C THR A 53 -3.88 14.78 8.58
N PRO A 54 -4.51 14.47 9.74
CA PRO A 54 -5.67 15.20 10.21
C PRO A 54 -5.25 16.59 10.72
N GLU A 55 -3.95 16.76 11.04
CA GLU A 55 -3.29 18.00 11.44
C GLU A 55 -2.79 18.80 10.22
N GLY A 56 -2.94 18.27 9.00
CA GLY A 56 -2.58 18.93 7.75
C GLY A 56 -1.46 18.24 6.96
N PRO A 57 -0.87 18.91 5.95
CA PRO A 57 0.17 18.32 5.13
C PRO A 57 1.44 18.03 5.94
N GLY A 58 2.09 16.91 5.65
CA GLY A 58 3.35 16.56 6.25
C GLY A 58 4.28 15.80 5.31
N THR A 59 5.57 15.96 5.55
CA THR A 59 6.64 15.17 4.94
C THR A 59 7.34 14.38 6.03
N LEU A 60 7.62 13.10 5.76
CA LEU A 60 8.36 12.19 6.62
C LEU A 60 9.61 11.71 5.89
N ARG A 61 10.78 11.80 6.54
CA ARG A 61 12.03 11.15 6.13
C ARG A 61 12.36 10.09 7.18
N VAL A 62 12.62 8.85 6.73
CA VAL A 62 12.93 7.71 7.61
C VAL A 62 14.24 7.05 7.17
N THR A 63 15.11 6.80 8.14
CA THR A 63 16.32 5.98 7.99
C THR A 63 16.38 4.94 9.10
N ALA A 64 17.01 3.81 8.86
CA ALA A 64 17.24 2.78 9.88
C ALA A 64 18.72 2.39 9.91
N GLY A 65 19.25 2.17 11.11
CA GLY A 65 20.62 1.74 11.35
C GLY A 65 20.79 1.28 12.79
N HIS A 66 21.66 0.29 13.02
CA HIS A 66 21.97 -0.23 14.37
C HIS A 66 20.73 -0.64 15.20
N GLY A 67 19.70 -1.18 14.55
CA GLY A 67 18.45 -1.58 15.20
C GLY A 67 17.55 -0.42 15.64
N GLU A 68 17.85 0.81 15.24
CA GLU A 68 17.05 2.00 15.52
C GLU A 68 16.56 2.64 14.22
N VAL A 69 15.35 3.18 14.26
CA VAL A 69 14.76 4.02 13.22
C VAL A 69 14.88 5.47 13.65
N HIS A 70 15.42 6.30 12.77
CA HIS A 70 15.41 7.75 12.91
C HIS A 70 14.44 8.34 11.89
N ALA A 71 13.47 9.10 12.39
CA ALA A 71 12.48 9.77 11.60
C ALA A 71 12.52 11.27 11.83
N GLN A 72 12.35 12.02 10.74
CA GLN A 72 12.26 13.46 10.74
C GLN A 72 11.00 13.85 9.99
N ALA A 73 10.25 14.82 10.50
CA ALA A 73 9.04 15.28 9.86
C ALA A 73 8.93 16.80 9.82
N TRP A 74 8.20 17.30 8.82
CA TRP A 74 7.98 18.73 8.55
C TRP A 74 6.54 19.01 8.16
N GLY A 75 6.11 20.24 8.37
CA GLY A 75 4.76 20.72 8.07
C GLY A 75 3.79 20.56 9.24
N PRO A 76 2.56 21.08 9.11
CA PRO A 76 1.52 20.96 10.14
C PRO A 76 1.29 19.52 10.63
N GLY A 77 1.38 18.53 9.74
CA GLY A 77 1.20 17.13 10.07
C GLY A 77 2.41 16.39 10.67
N ALA A 78 3.50 17.10 11.01
CA ALA A 78 4.75 16.48 11.47
C ALA A 78 4.59 15.72 12.79
N GLY A 79 3.83 16.26 13.74
CA GLY A 79 3.56 15.62 15.03
C GLY A 79 2.89 14.27 14.85
N TRP A 80 1.74 14.27 14.17
CA TRP A 80 1.00 13.06 13.83
C TRP A 80 1.84 11.99 13.10
N LEU A 81 2.66 12.39 12.11
CA LEU A 81 3.53 11.47 11.37
C LEU A 81 4.55 10.77 12.27
N LEU A 82 5.15 11.51 13.20
CA LEU A 82 6.12 10.95 14.13
C LEU A 82 5.44 10.09 15.18
N GLU A 83 4.26 10.48 15.67
CA GLU A 83 3.48 9.71 16.65
C GLU A 83 3.09 8.34 16.09
N THR A 84 2.59 8.31 14.86
CA THR A 84 2.08 7.09 14.20
C THR A 84 3.13 6.29 13.44
N LEU A 85 4.39 6.76 13.42
CA LEU A 85 5.52 6.09 12.78
C LEU A 85 5.65 4.60 13.16
N PRO A 86 5.55 4.18 14.45
CA PRO A 86 5.63 2.77 14.79
C PRO A 86 4.57 1.92 14.08
N SER A 87 3.32 2.38 14.04
CA SER A 87 2.23 1.67 13.34
C SER A 87 2.46 1.60 11.82
N LEU A 88 2.96 2.68 11.20
CA LEU A 88 3.36 2.69 9.78
C LEU A 88 4.47 1.67 9.49
N LEU A 89 5.34 1.42 10.46
CA LEU A 89 6.45 0.45 10.36
C LEU A 89 6.10 -0.93 10.92
N GLY A 90 4.82 -1.20 11.20
CA GLY A 90 4.31 -2.50 11.62
C GLY A 90 4.71 -2.89 13.04
N ALA A 91 4.71 -1.94 13.97
CA ALA A 91 4.83 -2.22 15.41
C ALA A 91 3.68 -3.12 15.92
N ASP A 92 2.50 -2.98 15.31
CA ASP A 92 1.28 -3.73 15.64
C ASP A 92 1.19 -5.08 14.91
N ASP A 93 2.22 -5.44 14.13
CA ASP A 93 2.22 -6.59 13.24
C ASP A 93 2.60 -7.90 13.97
N ASP A 94 1.74 -8.92 13.90
CA ASP A 94 1.92 -10.20 14.62
C ASP A 94 2.89 -11.15 13.89
N ILE A 95 4.19 -10.87 14.03
CA ILE A 95 5.26 -11.72 13.48
C ILE A 95 5.40 -13.02 14.25
N ALA A 96 5.22 -12.99 15.57
CA ALA A 96 5.39 -14.15 16.42
C ALA A 96 4.29 -15.19 16.16
N GLY A 97 3.04 -14.75 16.03
CA GLY A 97 1.91 -15.60 15.64
C GLY A 97 2.10 -16.20 14.25
N PHE A 98 2.58 -15.42 13.28
CA PHE A 98 2.91 -15.96 11.95
C PHE A 98 4.00 -17.04 12.01
N ALA A 99 5.07 -16.81 12.75
CA ALA A 99 6.14 -17.80 12.92
C ALA A 99 5.64 -19.08 13.60
N ALA A 100 4.84 -18.96 14.66
CA ALA A 100 4.22 -20.08 15.35
C ALA A 100 3.27 -20.86 14.43
N MET A 101 2.47 -20.16 13.60
CA MET A 101 1.62 -20.76 12.59
C MET A 101 2.41 -21.59 11.59
N LEU A 102 3.50 -21.04 11.03
CA LEU A 102 4.35 -21.78 10.09
C LEU A 102 4.99 -23.01 10.75
N ALA A 103 5.47 -22.91 11.99
CA ALA A 103 6.06 -24.02 12.73
C ALA A 103 5.04 -25.14 13.03
N ARG A 104 3.77 -24.77 13.24
CA ARG A 104 2.66 -25.74 13.38
C ARG A 104 2.34 -26.41 12.05
N LEU A 105 2.14 -25.62 10.98
CA LEU A 105 1.77 -26.14 9.66
C LEU A 105 2.86 -27.01 9.04
N THR A 106 4.13 -26.71 9.28
CA THR A 106 5.27 -27.53 8.79
C THR A 106 5.27 -28.94 9.39
N ARG A 107 4.64 -29.14 10.55
CA ARG A 107 4.47 -30.43 11.23
C ARG A 107 3.09 -31.07 10.99
N SER A 108 2.32 -30.53 10.04
CA SER A 108 1.01 -31.06 9.68
C SER A 108 1.14 -32.44 9.03
N ASP A 109 0.21 -33.36 9.33
CA ASP A 109 0.15 -34.67 8.67
C ASP A 109 -0.25 -34.58 7.19
N ASP A 110 -0.83 -33.46 6.75
CA ASP A 110 -1.06 -33.15 5.34
C ASP A 110 0.26 -32.72 4.66
N PRO A 111 0.85 -33.55 3.78
CA PRO A 111 2.14 -33.25 3.16
C PRO A 111 2.10 -32.00 2.28
N ARG A 112 0.93 -31.65 1.72
CA ARG A 112 0.77 -30.45 0.89
C ARG A 112 0.88 -29.19 1.75
N GLN A 113 0.21 -29.18 2.90
CA GLN A 113 0.29 -28.08 3.86
C GLN A 113 1.69 -27.94 4.44
N ALA A 114 2.31 -29.06 4.85
CA ALA A 114 3.66 -29.06 5.39
C ALA A 114 4.68 -28.48 4.39
N ARG A 115 4.60 -28.89 3.11
CA ARG A 115 5.46 -28.37 2.05
C ARG A 115 5.22 -26.88 1.77
N ALA A 116 3.96 -26.45 1.70
CA ALA A 116 3.61 -25.05 1.49
C ALA A 116 4.15 -24.17 2.64
N ALA A 117 3.96 -24.60 3.89
CA ALA A 117 4.46 -23.88 5.06
C ALA A 117 5.99 -23.81 5.10
N ALA A 118 6.68 -24.90 4.80
CA ALA A 118 8.15 -24.91 4.71
C ALA A 118 8.67 -23.96 3.62
N PHE A 119 8.01 -23.94 2.45
CA PHE A 119 8.32 -23.00 1.39
C PHE A 119 8.15 -21.55 1.84
N VAL A 120 7.00 -21.22 2.43
CA VAL A 120 6.69 -19.88 2.96
C VAL A 120 7.66 -19.48 4.07
N ALA A 121 8.06 -20.39 4.96
CA ALA A 121 9.08 -20.14 5.98
C ALA A 121 10.44 -19.77 5.36
N GLY A 122 10.84 -20.47 4.29
CA GLY A 122 12.04 -20.11 3.53
C GLY A 122 11.94 -18.74 2.83
N LEU A 123 10.74 -18.32 2.40
CA LEU A 123 10.52 -16.96 1.90
C LEU A 123 10.63 -15.93 3.03
N ALA A 124 10.00 -16.20 4.17
CA ALA A 124 10.02 -15.32 5.34
C ALA A 124 11.43 -15.08 5.86
N GLY A 125 12.28 -16.11 5.89
CA GLY A 125 13.69 -15.98 6.27
C GLY A 125 14.50 -15.10 5.30
N ARG A 126 14.22 -15.16 3.99
CA ARG A 126 14.87 -14.29 2.99
C ARG A 126 14.37 -12.86 3.01
N ALA A 127 13.12 -12.66 3.39
CA ALA A 127 12.49 -11.35 3.57
C ALA A 127 12.48 -10.93 5.06
N ALA A 128 13.52 -11.31 5.82
CA ALA A 128 13.63 -10.99 7.23
C ALA A 128 13.52 -9.48 7.47
N GLY A 129 12.67 -9.10 8.42
CA GLY A 129 12.35 -7.69 8.69
C GLY A 129 11.20 -7.11 7.88
N LEU A 130 10.57 -7.86 6.97
CA LEU A 130 9.28 -7.46 6.37
C LEU A 130 8.21 -7.32 7.46
N ARG A 131 7.59 -6.14 7.53
CA ARG A 131 6.40 -5.88 8.33
C ARG A 131 5.22 -5.48 7.46
N ILE A 132 4.02 -5.79 7.94
CA ILE A 132 2.77 -5.22 7.42
C ILE A 132 2.42 -4.03 8.32
N GLY A 133 2.68 -2.83 7.79
CA GLY A 133 2.41 -1.58 8.49
C GLY A 133 1.05 -1.00 8.15
N ARG A 134 0.55 -0.11 9.01
CA ARG A 134 -0.70 0.62 8.79
C ARG A 134 -0.44 2.13 8.72
N SER A 135 -0.77 2.73 7.59
CA SER A 135 -0.59 4.18 7.38
C SER A 135 -1.64 5.02 8.08
N LEU A 136 -2.76 4.42 8.51
CA LEU A 136 -3.92 5.13 9.09
C LEU A 136 -4.45 6.24 8.16
N ARG A 137 -4.30 6.03 6.85
CA ARG A 137 -4.68 6.97 5.78
C ARG A 137 -5.46 6.24 4.71
N VAL A 138 -6.76 6.08 4.96
CA VAL A 138 -7.67 5.28 4.14
C VAL A 138 -7.88 5.95 2.79
N PHE A 139 -8.17 7.25 2.76
CA PHE A 139 -8.42 7.93 1.50
C PHE A 139 -7.15 8.02 0.63
N GLU A 140 -5.97 8.19 1.24
CA GLU A 140 -4.69 8.16 0.52
C GLU A 140 -4.35 6.79 -0.07
N ALA A 141 -4.78 5.70 0.57
CA ALA A 141 -4.64 4.36 0.02
C ALA A 141 -5.69 4.07 -1.05
N LEU A 142 -6.92 4.58 -0.87
CA LEU A 142 -8.07 4.32 -1.72
C LEU A 142 -7.96 4.99 -3.09
N ALA A 143 -7.59 6.27 -3.15
CA ALA A 143 -7.51 7.00 -4.42
C ALA A 143 -6.61 6.29 -5.46
N PRO A 144 -5.35 5.91 -5.16
CA PRO A 144 -4.53 5.17 -6.10
C PRO A 144 -5.05 3.75 -6.36
N ALA A 145 -5.63 3.06 -5.37
CA ALA A 145 -6.24 1.74 -5.60
C ALA A 145 -7.39 1.84 -6.63
N VAL A 146 -8.24 2.86 -6.53
CA VAL A 146 -9.29 3.10 -7.54
C VAL A 146 -8.68 3.41 -8.91
N LEU A 147 -7.63 4.22 -8.99
CA LEU A 147 -6.94 4.51 -10.26
C LEU A 147 -6.35 3.25 -10.92
N GLU A 148 -5.97 2.25 -10.14
CA GLU A 148 -5.37 0.98 -10.59
C GLU A 148 -6.41 -0.05 -11.06
N GLN A 149 -7.72 0.19 -10.84
CA GLN A 149 -8.78 -0.74 -11.24
C GLN A 149 -8.79 -1.01 -12.75
N LYS A 150 -8.60 -2.28 -13.12
CA LYS A 150 -8.72 -2.83 -14.49
C LYS A 150 -7.80 -2.17 -15.53
N VAL A 151 -6.70 -1.56 -15.10
CA VAL A 151 -5.70 -0.93 -15.97
C VAL A 151 -4.30 -1.44 -15.71
N VAL A 152 -3.38 -1.21 -16.64
CA VAL A 152 -1.96 -1.49 -16.42
C VAL A 152 -1.40 -0.47 -15.41
N GLY A 153 -0.66 -0.93 -14.40
CA GLY A 153 -0.16 -0.06 -13.32
C GLY A 153 0.57 1.21 -13.78
N ARG A 154 1.29 1.17 -14.91
CA ARG A 154 1.95 2.37 -15.49
C ARG A 154 0.95 3.48 -15.85
N GLU A 155 -0.24 3.15 -16.32
CA GLU A 155 -1.30 4.11 -16.65
C GLU A 155 -1.85 4.75 -15.37
N ALA A 156 -2.14 3.93 -14.36
CA ALA A 156 -2.60 4.40 -13.06
C ALA A 156 -1.57 5.31 -12.38
N TRP A 157 -0.29 4.94 -12.38
CA TRP A 157 0.79 5.76 -11.81
C TRP A 157 1.03 7.06 -12.57
N ARG A 158 0.75 7.09 -13.88
CA ARG A 158 0.74 8.32 -14.66
C ARG A 158 -0.40 9.23 -14.21
N ALA A 159 -1.61 8.70 -14.06
CA ALA A 159 -2.76 9.45 -13.58
C ALA A 159 -2.50 10.02 -12.18
N TRP A 160 -2.00 9.18 -11.26
CA TRP A 160 -1.60 9.57 -9.91
C TRP A 160 -0.62 10.75 -9.92
N ARG A 161 0.47 10.63 -10.68
CA ARG A 161 1.48 11.69 -10.80
C ARG A 161 0.93 12.97 -11.40
N PHE A 162 0.07 12.88 -12.42
CA PHE A 162 -0.57 14.06 -13.02
C PHE A 162 -1.44 14.79 -11.98
N LEU A 163 -2.29 14.05 -11.28
CA LEU A 163 -3.22 14.60 -10.29
C LEU A 163 -2.47 15.24 -9.12
N LEU A 164 -1.46 14.57 -8.55
CA LEU A 164 -0.68 15.12 -7.44
C LEU A 164 0.11 16.37 -7.82
N ARG A 165 0.71 16.41 -9.02
CA ARG A 165 1.45 17.60 -9.47
C ARG A 165 0.55 18.80 -9.74
N ARG A 166 -0.69 18.56 -10.16
CA ARG A 166 -1.63 19.61 -10.55
C ARG A 166 -2.49 20.10 -9.39
N TYR A 167 -2.88 19.21 -8.49
CA TYR A 167 -3.84 19.47 -7.41
C TYR A 167 -3.27 19.27 -6.01
N GLY A 168 -2.09 18.66 -5.89
CA GLY A 168 -1.40 18.52 -4.61
C GLY A 168 -0.68 19.81 -4.22
N GLU A 169 -0.27 19.87 -2.96
CA GLU A 169 0.56 20.96 -2.44
C GLU A 169 2.04 20.54 -2.43
N PRO A 170 2.99 21.48 -2.60
CA PRO A 170 4.41 21.19 -2.42
C PRO A 170 4.68 20.53 -1.06
N ALA A 171 5.53 19.50 -1.05
CA ALA A 171 5.92 18.81 0.17
C ALA A 171 6.58 19.77 1.18
N PRO A 172 6.10 19.84 2.44
CA PRO A 172 6.74 20.68 3.47
C PRO A 172 8.19 20.27 3.76
N GLY A 173 9.02 21.26 4.14
CA GLY A 173 10.41 21.03 4.53
C GLY A 173 11.37 20.81 3.36
N PRO A 174 12.60 20.31 3.62
CA PRO A 174 13.64 20.08 2.61
C PRO A 174 13.37 18.79 1.82
N ALA A 175 12.10 18.53 1.47
CA ALA A 175 11.71 17.37 0.70
C ALA A 175 12.42 17.39 -0.66
N PRO A 176 12.83 16.22 -1.20
CA PRO A 176 13.36 16.14 -2.55
C PRO A 176 12.46 16.83 -3.58
N GLU A 177 13.07 17.54 -4.53
CA GLU A 177 12.34 18.33 -5.52
C GLU A 177 11.29 17.51 -6.28
N GLY A 178 10.12 18.11 -6.48
CA GLY A 178 8.99 17.49 -7.18
C GLY A 178 8.17 16.52 -6.34
N MET A 179 8.35 16.51 -5.01
CA MET A 179 7.45 15.83 -4.09
C MET A 179 6.23 16.71 -3.75
N TYR A 180 5.06 16.06 -3.68
CA TYR A 180 3.77 16.71 -3.42
C TYR A 180 3.00 15.92 -2.37
N VAL A 181 2.22 16.62 -1.55
CA VAL A 181 1.25 16.01 -0.64
C VAL A 181 -0.04 15.73 -1.40
N VAL A 182 -0.68 14.60 -1.09
CA VAL A 182 -2.00 14.23 -1.64
C VAL A 182 -2.99 15.40 -1.43
N PRO A 183 -3.79 15.78 -2.45
CA PRO A 183 -4.77 16.85 -2.32
C PRO A 183 -5.76 16.56 -1.18
N PRO A 184 -6.26 17.58 -0.47
CA PRO A 184 -7.31 17.37 0.52
C PRO A 184 -8.64 16.99 -0.17
N PRO A 185 -9.59 16.35 0.53
CA PRO A 185 -10.81 15.81 -0.09
C PRO A 185 -11.63 16.85 -0.86
N GLU A 186 -11.70 18.09 -0.40
CA GLU A 186 -12.36 19.20 -1.09
C GLU A 186 -11.79 19.49 -2.48
N VAL A 187 -10.47 19.37 -2.65
CA VAL A 187 -9.82 19.56 -3.95
C VAL A 187 -10.15 18.39 -4.87
N TRP A 188 -10.13 17.15 -4.37
CA TRP A 188 -10.54 15.98 -5.16
C TRP A 188 -11.96 16.11 -5.71
N ARG A 189 -12.89 16.64 -4.90
CA ARG A 189 -14.28 16.88 -5.33
C ARG A 189 -14.40 17.93 -6.43
N ALA A 190 -13.45 18.84 -6.53
CA ALA A 190 -13.44 19.96 -7.47
C ALA A 190 -12.62 19.69 -8.74
N VAL A 191 -11.96 18.52 -8.87
CA VAL A 191 -11.19 18.20 -10.07
C VAL A 191 -12.14 18.13 -11.28
N PRO A 192 -11.96 19.00 -12.30
CA PRO A 192 -12.83 19.03 -13.45
C PRO A 192 -12.65 17.80 -14.33
N SER A 193 -13.72 17.41 -15.03
CA SER A 193 -13.79 16.21 -15.86
C SER A 193 -12.67 16.13 -16.92
N TRP A 194 -12.32 17.26 -17.54
CA TRP A 194 -11.26 17.28 -18.56
C TRP A 194 -9.87 16.96 -18.00
N ASP A 195 -9.61 17.25 -16.72
CA ASP A 195 -8.32 16.94 -16.10
C ASP A 195 -8.27 15.47 -15.64
N TRP A 196 -9.40 14.85 -15.31
CA TRP A 196 -9.49 13.39 -15.18
C TRP A 196 -9.20 12.68 -16.50
N HIS A 197 -9.79 13.17 -17.59
CA HIS A 197 -9.53 12.67 -18.94
C HIS A 197 -8.05 12.81 -19.32
N ARG A 198 -7.47 13.99 -19.08
CA ARG A 198 -6.05 14.27 -19.36
C ARG A 198 -5.11 13.38 -18.55
N ALA A 199 -5.49 13.03 -17.31
CA ALA A 199 -4.77 12.06 -16.49
C ALA A 199 -4.82 10.63 -17.07
N GLY A 200 -5.80 10.34 -17.94
CA GLY A 200 -6.10 9.00 -18.46
C GLY A 200 -6.92 8.16 -17.47
N ALA A 201 -7.67 8.80 -16.56
CA ALA A 201 -8.58 8.13 -15.64
C ALA A 201 -9.99 8.13 -16.23
N GLU A 202 -10.56 6.94 -16.44
CA GLU A 202 -11.94 6.80 -16.91
C GLU A 202 -12.93 7.44 -15.93
N ALA A 203 -14.05 7.93 -16.49
CA ALA A 203 -15.07 8.65 -15.74
C ALA A 203 -15.66 7.85 -14.56
N VAL A 204 -15.71 6.52 -14.65
CA VAL A 204 -16.16 5.65 -13.55
C VAL A 204 -15.20 5.76 -12.36
N ARG A 205 -13.89 5.61 -12.59
CA ARG A 205 -12.86 5.73 -11.54
C ARG A 205 -12.85 7.13 -10.94
N ALA A 206 -12.94 8.17 -11.78
CA ALA A 206 -13.03 9.55 -11.33
C ALA A 206 -14.24 9.77 -10.40
N ARG A 207 -15.44 9.31 -10.80
CA ARG A 207 -16.65 9.40 -9.96
C ARG A 207 -16.49 8.66 -8.63
N THR A 208 -15.88 7.46 -8.62
CA THR A 208 -15.63 6.72 -7.39
C THR A 208 -14.71 7.49 -6.43
N ILE A 209 -13.62 8.10 -6.93
CA ILE A 209 -12.71 8.91 -6.10
C ILE A 209 -13.40 10.17 -5.58
N VAL A 210 -14.14 10.88 -6.44
CA VAL A 210 -14.92 12.06 -6.06
C VAL A 210 -15.97 11.72 -4.99
N ASN A 211 -16.65 10.58 -5.13
CA ASN A 211 -17.61 10.10 -4.15
C ASN A 211 -16.92 9.74 -2.83
N ALA A 212 -15.80 9.02 -2.88
CA ALA A 212 -15.00 8.70 -1.69
C ALA A 212 -14.52 9.95 -0.96
N ALA A 213 -14.12 11.00 -1.70
CA ALA A 213 -13.71 12.27 -1.11
C ALA A 213 -14.84 12.96 -0.33
N ARG A 214 -16.12 12.76 -0.69
CA ARG A 214 -17.27 13.26 0.08
C ARG A 214 -17.43 12.56 1.44
N HIS A 215 -16.85 11.37 1.59
CA HIS A 215 -16.95 10.54 2.78
C HIS A 215 -15.59 10.27 3.43
N ALA A 216 -14.57 11.08 3.12
CA ALA A 216 -13.19 10.83 3.54
C ALA A 216 -13.06 10.64 5.07
N GLU A 217 -13.67 11.51 5.88
CA GLU A 217 -13.63 11.39 7.35
C GLU A 217 -14.24 10.07 7.85
N LYS A 218 -15.40 9.66 7.29
CA LYS A 218 -16.02 8.36 7.62
C LYS A 218 -15.14 7.19 7.19
N LEU A 219 -14.46 7.31 6.04
CA LEU A 219 -13.52 6.31 5.56
C LEU A 219 -12.31 6.19 6.50
N GLU A 220 -11.73 7.31 6.96
CA GLU A 220 -10.64 7.29 7.94
C GLU A 220 -11.06 6.59 9.25
N GLY A 221 -12.32 6.77 9.68
CA GLY A 221 -12.88 6.07 10.84
C GLY A 221 -12.89 4.55 10.73
N THR A 222 -12.79 3.97 9.52
CA THR A 222 -12.70 2.50 9.36
C THR A 222 -11.41 1.91 9.91
N THR A 223 -10.38 2.73 10.18
CA THR A 223 -9.11 2.29 10.79
C THR A 223 -9.27 1.79 12.22
N THR A 224 -10.40 2.13 12.88
CA THR A 224 -10.75 1.66 14.23
C THR A 224 -11.75 0.51 14.22
N ALA A 225 -12.01 -0.11 13.05
CA ALA A 225 -12.87 -1.29 12.96
C ALA A 225 -12.31 -2.43 13.84
N ALA A 226 -13.20 -3.20 14.46
CA ALA A 226 -12.82 -4.26 15.39
C ALA A 226 -12.24 -5.49 14.68
N SER A 227 -12.53 -5.67 13.38
CA SER A 227 -12.00 -6.77 12.59
C SER A 227 -11.75 -6.42 11.12
N SER A 228 -11.01 -7.30 10.46
CA SER A 228 -10.75 -7.28 9.01
C SER A 228 -12.06 -7.31 8.21
N GLU A 229 -13.01 -8.16 8.61
CA GLU A 229 -14.33 -8.30 7.97
C GLU A 229 -15.19 -7.05 8.16
N GLU A 230 -15.12 -6.41 9.34
CA GLU A 230 -15.84 -5.17 9.59
C GLU A 230 -15.28 -4.04 8.72
N ALA A 231 -13.95 -3.88 8.66
CA ALA A 231 -13.32 -2.91 7.77
C ALA A 231 -13.71 -3.15 6.30
N ASP A 232 -13.72 -4.42 5.85
CA ASP A 232 -14.14 -4.79 4.50
C ASP A 232 -15.58 -4.36 4.20
N ARG A 233 -16.50 -4.68 5.11
CA ARG A 233 -17.92 -4.31 5.00
C ARG A 233 -18.10 -2.80 4.93
N LEU A 234 -17.42 -2.04 5.80
CA LEU A 234 -17.52 -0.58 5.86
C LEU A 234 -16.96 0.08 4.60
N LEU A 235 -15.81 -0.38 4.09
CA LEU A 235 -15.22 0.14 2.86
C LEU A 235 -16.10 -0.16 1.64
N ARG A 236 -16.62 -1.38 1.53
CA ARG A 236 -17.46 -1.82 0.41
C ARG A 236 -18.88 -1.27 0.43
N ALA A 237 -19.29 -0.61 1.52
CA ALA A 237 -20.54 0.14 1.54
C ALA A 237 -20.54 1.32 0.56
N LEU A 238 -19.35 1.81 0.15
CA LEU A 238 -19.23 2.86 -0.86
C LEU A 238 -19.31 2.26 -2.28
N PRO A 239 -20.24 2.74 -3.14
CA PRO A 239 -20.31 2.30 -4.53
C PRO A 239 -18.99 2.52 -5.28
N GLY A 240 -18.55 1.49 -6.03
CA GLY A 240 -17.28 1.50 -6.76
C GLY A 240 -16.09 0.92 -5.99
N ILE A 241 -16.26 0.55 -4.71
CA ILE A 241 -15.27 -0.19 -3.92
C ILE A 241 -15.67 -1.67 -3.86
N GLY A 242 -14.97 -2.49 -4.66
CA GLY A 242 -15.11 -3.95 -4.64
C GLY A 242 -14.14 -4.65 -3.69
N VAL A 243 -14.18 -5.99 -3.67
CA VAL A 243 -13.32 -6.84 -2.83
C VAL A 243 -11.82 -6.54 -3.04
N TRP A 244 -11.39 -6.40 -4.28
CA TRP A 244 -10.00 -6.08 -4.63
C TRP A 244 -9.57 -4.73 -4.07
N THR A 245 -10.36 -3.67 -4.28
CA THR A 245 -10.02 -2.31 -3.81
C THR A 245 -10.05 -2.22 -2.29
N SER A 246 -11.01 -2.89 -1.64
CA SER A 246 -11.05 -2.99 -0.19
C SER A 246 -9.79 -3.66 0.36
N ALA A 247 -9.35 -4.78 -0.24
CA ALA A 247 -8.13 -5.46 0.15
C ALA A 247 -6.90 -4.54 0.01
N GLU A 248 -6.70 -3.90 -1.14
CA GLU A 248 -5.58 -2.97 -1.36
C GLU A 248 -5.52 -1.81 -0.34
N VAL A 249 -6.69 -1.33 0.09
CA VAL A 249 -6.81 -0.30 1.14
C VAL A 249 -6.46 -0.89 2.50
N ARG A 250 -7.06 -2.02 2.89
CA ARG A 250 -6.82 -2.65 4.20
C ARG A 250 -5.36 -3.04 4.41
N GLN A 251 -4.71 -3.57 3.38
CA GLN A 251 -3.29 -3.90 3.42
C GLN A 251 -2.40 -2.70 3.79
N ARG A 252 -2.74 -1.49 3.33
CA ARG A 252 -1.91 -0.28 3.47
C ARG A 252 -2.33 0.62 4.63
N ALA A 253 -3.64 0.85 4.78
CA ALA A 253 -4.18 1.80 5.74
C ALA A 253 -4.49 1.15 7.09
N HIS A 254 -4.90 -0.13 7.09
CA HIS A 254 -5.26 -0.90 8.28
C HIS A 254 -4.15 -1.84 8.73
N GLY A 255 -3.18 -2.13 7.86
CA GLY A 255 -2.09 -3.08 8.11
C GLY A 255 -2.59 -4.51 8.17
N ASP A 256 -3.62 -4.83 7.38
CA ASP A 256 -4.28 -6.13 7.39
C ASP A 256 -3.42 -7.22 6.72
N PRO A 257 -2.86 -8.18 7.49
CA PRO A 257 -2.05 -9.25 6.94
C PRO A 257 -2.89 -10.37 6.29
N ASP A 258 -4.22 -10.29 6.33
CA ASP A 258 -5.15 -11.32 5.90
C ASP A 258 -6.12 -10.90 4.79
N ALA A 259 -5.83 -9.81 4.09
CA ALA A 259 -6.64 -9.28 3.00
C ALA A 259 -6.07 -9.64 1.61
N PRO A 260 -6.26 -10.87 1.06
CA PRO A 260 -5.83 -11.18 -0.30
C PRO A 260 -6.62 -10.36 -1.34
N SER A 261 -5.93 -9.86 -2.37
CA SER A 261 -6.51 -9.05 -3.44
C SER A 261 -7.27 -9.92 -4.45
N VAL A 262 -8.39 -10.52 -4.03
CA VAL A 262 -9.27 -11.34 -4.88
C VAL A 262 -9.74 -10.53 -6.09
N GLY A 263 -9.71 -11.13 -7.27
CA GLY A 263 -10.01 -10.46 -8.55
C GLY A 263 -8.80 -9.75 -9.18
N ASP A 264 -7.60 -9.88 -8.59
CA ASP A 264 -6.36 -9.48 -9.26
C ASP A 264 -6.05 -10.40 -10.43
N PHE A 265 -5.66 -9.80 -11.56
CA PHE A 265 -5.50 -10.52 -12.82
C PHE A 265 -4.33 -11.53 -12.82
N HIS A 266 -3.32 -11.32 -11.97
CA HIS A 266 -2.11 -12.14 -11.95
C HIS A 266 -1.95 -12.94 -10.67
N LEU A 267 -2.48 -12.43 -9.56
CA LEU A 267 -2.22 -12.98 -8.24
C LEU A 267 -2.58 -14.46 -8.10
N PRO A 268 -3.77 -14.94 -8.54
CA PRO A 268 -4.12 -16.36 -8.38
C PRO A 268 -3.16 -17.29 -9.13
N ALA A 269 -2.78 -16.92 -10.35
CA ALA A 269 -1.83 -17.69 -11.15
C ALA A 269 -0.42 -17.70 -10.52
N ILE A 270 0.01 -16.60 -9.89
CA ILE A 270 1.30 -16.50 -9.19
C ILE A 270 1.28 -17.37 -7.93
N VAL A 271 0.26 -17.24 -7.08
CA VAL A 271 0.13 -18.01 -5.83
C VAL A 271 0.01 -19.50 -6.12
N GLY A 272 -0.88 -19.88 -7.05
CA GLY A 272 -1.02 -21.27 -7.47
C GLY A 272 0.31 -21.85 -7.93
N TYR A 273 1.01 -21.14 -8.82
CA TYR A 273 2.28 -21.63 -9.36
C TYR A 273 3.36 -21.74 -8.28
N ALA A 274 3.44 -20.76 -7.36
CA ALA A 274 4.42 -20.79 -6.29
C ALA A 274 4.20 -21.94 -5.30
N LEU A 275 2.94 -22.25 -4.96
CA LEU A 275 2.63 -23.27 -3.96
C LEU A 275 2.48 -24.69 -4.54
N THR A 276 2.11 -24.82 -5.81
CA THR A 276 1.77 -26.11 -6.42
C THR A 276 2.48 -26.42 -7.74
N GLY A 277 3.12 -25.42 -8.35
CA GLY A 277 3.65 -25.52 -9.71
C GLY A 277 2.60 -25.40 -10.82
N GLN A 278 1.32 -25.23 -10.49
CA GLN A 278 0.21 -25.09 -11.44
C GLN A 278 -0.53 -23.77 -11.24
N LYS A 279 -1.06 -23.19 -12.32
CA LYS A 279 -1.89 -21.98 -12.23
C LYS A 279 -3.25 -22.33 -11.61
N THR A 280 -3.86 -21.35 -10.95
CA THR A 280 -5.20 -21.47 -10.40
C THR A 280 -5.97 -20.15 -10.55
N ASP A 281 -7.27 -20.18 -10.27
CA ASP A 281 -8.18 -19.02 -10.20
C ASP A 281 -8.33 -18.51 -8.76
N ASP A 282 -9.18 -17.49 -8.57
CA ASP A 282 -9.39 -16.86 -7.24
C ASP A 282 -9.83 -17.88 -6.18
N ASP A 283 -10.76 -18.78 -6.50
CA ASP A 283 -11.26 -19.79 -5.56
C ASP A 283 -10.15 -20.78 -5.18
N GLY A 284 -9.40 -21.27 -6.16
CA GLY A 284 -8.27 -22.15 -5.88
C GLY A 284 -7.13 -21.43 -5.14
N MET A 285 -6.90 -20.14 -5.40
CA MET A 285 -5.95 -19.34 -4.61
C MET A 285 -6.40 -19.25 -3.16
N LEU A 286 -7.67 -18.96 -2.91
CA LEU A 286 -8.20 -18.88 -1.54
C LEU A 286 -8.11 -20.23 -0.83
N GLY A 287 -8.38 -21.34 -1.52
CA GLY A 287 -8.20 -22.69 -0.98
C GLY A 287 -6.75 -22.99 -0.60
N LEU A 288 -5.78 -22.56 -1.42
CA LEU A 288 -4.35 -22.71 -1.12
C LEU A 288 -3.87 -21.82 0.04
N LEU A 289 -4.50 -20.67 0.21
CA LEU A 289 -4.17 -19.71 1.26
C LEU A 289 -4.88 -20.01 2.58
N GLU A 290 -5.94 -20.83 2.59
CA GLU A 290 -6.75 -21.14 3.77
C GLU A 290 -5.94 -21.58 5.00
N PRO A 291 -4.92 -22.46 4.90
CA PRO A 291 -4.10 -22.84 6.05
C PRO A 291 -3.41 -21.66 6.74
N PHE A 292 -3.21 -20.56 6.02
CA PHE A 292 -2.56 -19.33 6.47
C PHE A 292 -3.55 -18.23 6.87
N ARG A 293 -4.82 -18.56 7.13
CA ARG A 293 -5.83 -17.62 7.61
C ARG A 293 -5.32 -16.79 8.80
N GLY A 294 -5.54 -15.48 8.75
CA GLY A 294 -4.92 -14.48 9.62
C GLY A 294 -3.64 -13.87 9.02
N HIS A 295 -3.05 -14.47 7.99
CA HIS A 295 -1.81 -14.00 7.35
C HIS A 295 -1.80 -14.24 5.82
N ARG A 296 -2.96 -14.40 5.17
CA ARG A 296 -3.04 -14.73 3.74
C ARG A 296 -2.39 -13.67 2.85
N HIS A 297 -2.59 -12.39 3.14
CA HIS A 297 -1.90 -11.31 2.41
C HIS A 297 -0.40 -11.30 2.68
N ARG A 298 0.06 -11.59 3.90
CA ARG A 298 1.49 -11.73 4.18
C ARG A 298 2.12 -12.82 3.33
N VAL A 299 1.48 -13.98 3.19
CA VAL A 299 1.96 -15.08 2.33
C VAL A 299 2.03 -14.64 0.88
N VAL A 300 0.97 -13.99 0.38
CA VAL A 300 0.95 -13.36 -0.95
C VAL A 300 2.16 -12.43 -1.12
N ARG A 301 2.40 -11.53 -0.16
CA ARG A 301 3.49 -10.56 -0.22
C ARG A 301 4.87 -11.23 -0.28
N LEU A 302 5.08 -12.28 0.52
CA LEU A 302 6.32 -13.07 0.50
C LEU A 302 6.53 -13.75 -0.86
N ILE A 303 5.47 -14.31 -1.45
CA ILE A 303 5.52 -14.93 -2.78
C ILE A 303 5.87 -13.89 -3.84
N GLU A 304 5.26 -12.71 -3.83
CA GLU A 304 5.59 -11.64 -4.77
C GLU A 304 7.06 -11.21 -4.71
N LEU A 305 7.60 -11.07 -3.48
CA LEU A 305 8.99 -10.71 -3.23
C LEU A 305 9.97 -11.78 -3.69
N SER A 306 9.56 -13.05 -3.69
CA SER A 306 10.40 -14.17 -4.15
C SER A 306 10.69 -14.12 -5.66
N GLY A 307 9.86 -13.40 -6.43
CA GLY A 307 9.95 -13.34 -7.90
C GLY A 307 9.49 -14.61 -8.62
N VAL A 308 9.04 -15.65 -7.89
CA VAL A 308 8.50 -16.88 -8.48
C VAL A 308 7.25 -16.54 -9.28
N ARG A 309 7.26 -16.87 -10.58
CA ARG A 309 6.15 -16.62 -11.50
C ARG A 309 6.02 -17.77 -12.49
N PRO A 310 4.80 -18.04 -12.99
CA PRO A 310 4.61 -19.00 -14.06
C PRO A 310 5.35 -18.54 -15.34
N PRO A 311 5.77 -19.48 -16.21
CA PRO A 311 6.41 -19.14 -17.49
C PRO A 311 5.55 -18.18 -18.31
N ALA A 312 6.20 -17.19 -18.92
CA ALA A 312 5.53 -16.21 -19.76
C ALA A 312 4.96 -16.89 -21.02
N ARG A 313 3.72 -16.51 -21.40
CA ARG A 313 3.11 -16.90 -22.67
C ARG A 313 2.73 -15.62 -23.42
N GLY A 314 3.66 -15.10 -24.21
CA GLY A 314 3.44 -13.96 -25.09
C GLY A 314 3.88 -12.59 -24.55
N PRO A 315 3.88 -11.55 -25.41
CA PRO A 315 4.33 -10.20 -25.10
C PRO A 315 3.40 -9.49 -24.09
N ARG A 316 3.95 -8.52 -23.35
CA ARG A 316 3.16 -7.70 -22.38
C ARG A 316 2.09 -6.89 -23.12
N MET A 317 0.90 -6.79 -22.53
CA MET A 317 -0.18 -5.95 -23.04
C MET A 317 0.29 -4.49 -23.14
N ALA A 318 0.11 -3.88 -24.31
CA ALA A 318 0.46 -2.48 -24.53
C ALA A 318 -0.48 -1.56 -23.74
N ALA A 319 0.06 -0.45 -23.23
CA ALA A 319 -0.75 0.59 -22.62
C ALA A 319 -1.68 1.20 -23.67
N ARG A 320 -2.96 1.40 -23.33
CA ARG A 320 -3.95 2.01 -24.22
C ARG A 320 -3.91 3.53 -24.03
N ASP A 321 -3.83 4.28 -25.13
CA ASP A 321 -3.82 5.74 -25.10
C ASP A 321 -5.20 6.29 -25.49
N TYR A 322 -5.96 6.74 -24.49
CA TYR A 322 -7.28 7.34 -24.68
C TYR A 322 -7.26 8.88 -24.73
N ARG A 323 -6.08 9.51 -24.77
CA ARG A 323 -5.93 10.97 -24.58
C ARG A 323 -6.17 11.80 -25.84
N ALA A 324 -6.33 11.17 -26.99
CA ALA A 324 -6.42 11.85 -28.29
C ALA A 324 -7.87 12.12 -28.77
N PHE A 325 -8.88 11.88 -27.92
CA PHE A 325 -10.29 12.10 -28.21
C PHE A 325 -10.95 12.86 -27.08
#